data_AF-A0A370FLV8-F1
#
_entry.id   AF-A0A370FLV8-F1
#
_cell.length_a   1.000
_cell.length_b   1.000
_cell.length_c   1.000
_cell.angle_alpha   90.00
_cell.angle_beta   90.00
_cell.angle_gamma   90.00
#
_symmetry.space_group_name_H-M   'P 1'
#
loop_
_entity.id
_entity.type
_entity.pdbx_description
1 polymer ?
#
loop_
_entity_poly.entity_id
_entity_poly.type
_entity_poly.pdbx_seq_one_letter_code
_entity_poly.pdbx_strand_id
1 'polypeptide(L)'
;MTDKNAAPVTRLCTHTLTSLHYRDADLVQDLMGQKTFTEVMLMQILGRTPRPVDMRITDVVLIVLMEHGLTPSAIATRLIYMSAPENLQGAVSAGLLAVGSSFVGTMENCSRLLDRIMAAEDPQAEAAAIAQHHKTQKSAVPGFGHHLHKPVDPRAYKLLELGRAEPELAGRHIRALEMLSAGVDAAAGRPITINATGAVAALLGEIGVPTGVMRGFAVISRAAGLVAHIVEEQQSPSGRFIWDTVEHAIPYVGEGGR
;
A
#
# COMPACT_ATOMS: atom_id res chain seq x y z
N MET A 1 -9.97 -5.44 31.19
CA MET A 1 -10.63 -4.13 31.34
C MET A 1 -9.54 -3.09 31.49
N THR A 2 -9.35 -2.21 30.51
CA THR A 2 -8.45 -1.07 30.65
C THR A 2 -9.12 -0.03 31.54
N ASP A 3 -8.43 0.37 32.61
CA ASP A 3 -8.87 1.47 33.47
C ASP A 3 -8.99 2.74 32.62
N LYS A 4 -10.23 3.23 32.45
CA LYS A 4 -10.51 4.42 31.63
C LYS A 4 -9.88 5.70 32.19
N ASN A 5 -9.41 5.67 33.44
CA ASN A 5 -8.75 6.79 34.10
C ASN A 5 -7.22 6.66 34.19
N ALA A 6 -6.63 5.57 33.68
CA ALA A 6 -5.17 5.45 33.66
C ALA A 6 -4.58 6.46 32.66
N ALA A 7 -3.54 7.18 33.08
CA ALA A 7 -2.79 8.05 32.18
C ALA A 7 -2.23 7.25 31.00
N PRO A 8 -2.32 7.74 29.76
CA PRO A 8 -1.80 7.04 28.60
C PRO A 8 -0.27 6.91 28.71
N VAL A 9 0.26 5.77 28.26
CA VAL A 9 1.71 5.49 28.25
C VAL A 9 2.18 5.15 26.84
N THR A 10 3.46 5.39 26.55
CA THR A 10 4.11 4.97 25.30
C THR A 10 5.24 4.00 25.58
N ARG A 11 5.45 3.05 24.67
CA ARG A 11 6.64 2.18 24.63
C ARG A 11 7.34 2.26 23.27
N LEU A 12 7.04 3.28 22.47
CA LEU A 12 7.54 3.39 21.09
C LEU A 12 8.96 3.96 21.04
N CYS A 13 9.16 5.08 21.73
CA CYS A 13 10.41 5.81 21.76
C CYS A 13 10.53 6.64 23.05
N THR A 14 11.74 6.79 23.55
CA THR A 14 12.10 7.75 24.60
C THR A 14 13.53 8.27 24.37
N HIS A 15 13.87 9.38 25.01
CA HIS A 15 15.21 9.92 25.01
C HIS A 15 15.59 10.48 26.38
N THR A 16 16.88 10.51 26.66
CA THR A 16 17.51 11.20 27.78
C THR A 16 18.53 12.20 27.24
N LEU A 17 19.31 12.84 28.12
CA LEU A 17 20.43 13.68 27.69
C LEU A 17 21.51 12.91 26.92
N THR A 18 21.61 11.59 27.13
CA THR A 18 22.73 10.78 26.61
C THR A 18 22.30 9.48 25.94
N SER A 19 21.01 9.20 25.82
CA SER A 19 20.52 7.98 25.17
C SER A 19 19.20 8.23 24.44
N LEU A 20 18.97 7.46 23.38
CA LEU A 20 17.71 7.40 22.65
C LEU A 20 17.34 5.94 22.51
N HIS A 21 16.10 5.58 22.84
CA HIS A 21 15.64 4.21 22.75
C HIS A 21 14.42 4.11 21.84
N TYR A 22 14.45 3.11 20.97
CA TYR A 22 13.35 2.67 20.14
C TYR A 22 12.83 1.38 20.75
N ARG A 23 11.69 1.46 21.44
CA ARG A 23 11.22 0.42 22.35
C ARG A 23 12.30 0.10 23.38
N ASP A 24 12.72 -1.17 23.46
CA ASP A 24 13.74 -1.64 24.40
C ASP A 24 15.17 -1.57 23.82
N ALA A 25 15.34 -1.17 22.54
CA ALA A 25 16.65 -1.09 21.87
C ALA A 25 17.25 0.32 21.95
N ASP A 26 18.55 0.42 22.22
CA ASP A 26 19.31 1.67 22.13
C ASP A 26 19.54 2.03 20.66
N LEU A 27 19.15 3.25 20.26
CA LEU A 27 19.25 3.72 18.89
C LEU A 27 20.71 3.74 18.41
N VAL A 28 21.64 4.14 19.27
CA VAL A 28 23.05 4.35 18.92
C VAL A 28 23.82 3.05 18.87
N GLN A 29 23.65 2.20 19.88
CA GLN A 29 24.44 0.97 20.03
C GLN A 29 23.82 -0.22 19.30
N ASP A 30 22.48 -0.35 19.34
CA ASP A 30 21.80 -1.55 18.87
C ASP A 30 21.23 -1.43 17.45
N LEU A 31 20.93 -0.20 17.00
CA LEU A 31 20.22 0.02 15.73
C LEU A 31 21.10 0.67 14.66
N MET A 32 21.73 1.82 14.94
CA MET A 32 22.52 2.54 13.94
C MET A 32 23.72 1.72 13.46
N GLY A 33 23.79 1.47 12.14
CA GLY A 33 24.83 0.66 11.52
C GLY A 33 24.65 -0.86 11.67
N GLN A 34 23.69 -1.31 12.49
CA GLN A 34 23.43 -2.73 12.76
C GLN A 34 22.14 -3.25 12.12
N LYS A 35 21.16 -2.37 11.92
CA LYS A 35 19.82 -2.69 11.42
C LYS A 35 19.52 -1.88 10.17
N THR A 36 18.77 -2.45 9.24
CA THR A 36 18.26 -1.70 8.09
C THR A 36 17.04 -0.86 8.46
N PHE A 37 16.71 0.14 7.65
CA PHE A 37 15.49 0.92 7.84
C PHE A 37 14.24 0.02 7.85
N THR A 38 14.12 -0.91 6.89
CA THR A 38 12.99 -1.85 6.82
C THR A 38 12.87 -2.69 8.08
N GLU A 39 13.99 -3.14 8.64
CA GLU A 39 14.00 -3.93 9.87
C GLU A 39 13.46 -3.12 11.05
N VAL A 40 14.01 -1.90 11.27
CA VAL A 40 13.56 -1.02 12.37
C VAL A 40 12.10 -0.60 12.18
N MET A 41 11.68 -0.31 10.95
CA MET A 41 10.29 0.01 10.62
C MET A 41 9.35 -1.13 10.99
N LEU A 42 9.67 -2.37 10.61
CA LEU A 42 8.87 -3.54 10.97
C LEU A 42 8.85 -3.79 12.47
N MET A 43 9.98 -3.64 13.16
CA MET A 43 10.03 -3.72 14.63
C MET A 43 9.08 -2.72 15.30
N GLN A 44 9.05 -1.48 14.79
CA GLN A 44 8.20 -0.43 15.33
C GLN A 44 6.71 -0.69 15.06
N ILE A 45 6.36 -1.05 13.82
CA ILE A 45 4.97 -1.29 13.40
C ILE A 45 4.40 -2.57 14.03
N LEU A 46 5.16 -3.67 14.01
CA LEU A 46 4.67 -4.99 14.44
C LEU A 46 4.92 -5.26 15.93
N GLY A 47 5.81 -4.49 16.58
CA GLY A 47 6.14 -4.69 17.99
C GLY A 47 6.87 -5.99 18.30
N ARG A 48 7.50 -6.60 17.28
CA ARG A 48 8.30 -7.84 17.38
C ARG A 48 9.52 -7.74 16.48
N THR A 49 10.53 -8.54 16.75
CA THR A 49 11.65 -8.71 15.81
C THR A 49 11.14 -9.33 14.50
N PRO A 50 11.38 -8.71 13.33
CA PRO A 50 11.01 -9.28 12.04
C PRO A 50 11.88 -10.49 11.71
N ARG A 51 11.30 -11.46 11.00
CA ARG A 51 12.02 -12.58 10.41
C ARG A 51 12.77 -12.12 9.15
N PRO A 52 13.80 -12.84 8.69
CA PRO A 52 14.43 -12.57 7.40
C PRO A 52 13.43 -12.50 6.24
N VAL A 53 12.45 -13.40 6.19
CA VAL A 53 11.39 -13.37 5.18
C VAL A 53 10.49 -12.13 5.26
N ASP A 54 10.24 -11.60 6.47
CA ASP A 54 9.41 -10.41 6.64
C ASP A 54 10.06 -9.20 5.95
N MET A 55 11.38 -9.08 6.04
CA MET A 55 12.15 -8.04 5.36
C MET A 55 12.09 -8.21 3.84
N ARG A 56 12.40 -9.41 3.32
CA ARG A 56 12.38 -9.68 1.87
C ARG A 56 11.03 -9.37 1.24
N ILE A 57 9.95 -9.83 1.88
CA ILE A 57 8.58 -9.56 1.41
C ILE A 57 8.26 -8.07 1.49
N THR A 58 8.60 -7.41 2.60
CA THR A 58 8.34 -5.98 2.77
C THR A 58 9.06 -5.15 1.73
N ASP A 59 10.34 -5.40 1.46
CA ASP A 59 11.11 -4.64 0.47
C ASP A 59 10.50 -4.76 -0.93
N VAL A 60 10.13 -5.98 -1.36
CA VAL A 60 9.49 -6.18 -2.67
C VAL A 60 8.11 -5.50 -2.73
N VAL A 61 7.33 -5.58 -1.64
CA VAL A 61 6.04 -4.86 -1.56
C VAL A 61 6.23 -3.35 -1.66
N LEU A 62 7.19 -2.78 -0.91
CA LEU A 62 7.47 -1.35 -0.95
C LEU A 62 7.92 -0.92 -2.34
N ILE A 63 8.72 -1.71 -3.06
CA ILE A 63 9.13 -1.43 -4.44
C ILE A 63 7.91 -1.40 -5.37
N VAL A 64 7.03 -2.40 -5.31
CA VAL A 64 5.86 -2.49 -6.20
C VAL A 64 4.86 -1.35 -5.97
N LEU A 65 4.72 -0.89 -4.72
CA LEU A 65 3.83 0.21 -4.38
C LEU A 65 4.42 1.59 -4.69
N MET A 66 5.73 1.68 -4.92
CA MET A 66 6.45 2.96 -4.91
C MET A 66 6.06 3.84 -6.07
N GLU A 67 5.97 3.29 -7.29
CA GLU A 67 5.74 4.09 -8.50
C GLU A 67 4.71 3.52 -9.49
N HIS A 68 3.99 4.44 -10.14
CA HIS A 68 3.00 4.11 -11.17
C HIS A 68 2.81 5.25 -12.20
N GLY A 69 3.85 6.06 -12.41
CA GLY A 69 3.82 7.21 -13.31
C GLY A 69 3.05 8.42 -12.74
N LEU A 70 2.52 9.27 -13.62
CA LEU A 70 1.76 10.48 -13.24
C LEU A 70 0.35 10.15 -12.73
N THR A 71 0.30 9.48 -11.58
CA THR A 71 -0.93 9.28 -10.80
C THR A 71 -1.44 10.61 -10.23
N PRO A 72 -2.71 10.71 -9.79
CA PRO A 72 -3.19 11.90 -9.09
C PRO A 72 -2.30 12.33 -7.91
N SER A 73 -1.71 11.37 -7.21
CA SER A 73 -0.74 11.60 -6.12
C SER A 73 0.53 12.31 -6.61
N ALA A 74 1.13 11.82 -7.70
CA ALA A 74 2.32 12.41 -8.30
C ALA A 74 2.04 13.80 -8.90
N ILE A 75 0.91 13.95 -9.61
CA ILE A 75 0.48 15.21 -10.21
C ILE A 75 0.26 16.27 -9.13
N ALA A 76 -0.47 15.94 -8.06
CA ALA A 76 -0.71 16.85 -6.96
C ALA A 76 0.60 17.29 -6.28
N THR A 77 1.52 16.34 -6.03
CA THR A 77 2.83 16.64 -5.45
C THR A 77 3.61 17.64 -6.30
N ARG A 78 3.67 17.42 -7.61
CA ARG A 78 4.40 18.31 -8.53
C ARG A 78 3.79 19.69 -8.64
N LEU A 79 2.46 19.79 -8.72
CA LEU A 79 1.76 21.07 -8.74
C LEU A 79 1.99 21.88 -7.47
N ILE A 80 1.89 21.24 -6.29
CA ILE A 80 2.13 21.91 -5.02
C ILE A 80 3.58 22.33 -4.90
N TYR A 81 4.54 21.46 -5.26
CA TYR A 81 5.96 21.81 -5.25
C TYR A 81 6.26 22.99 -6.19
N MET A 82 5.71 23.00 -7.40
CA MET A 82 5.85 24.13 -8.33
C MET A 82 5.32 25.44 -7.72
N SER A 83 4.21 25.39 -6.97
CA SER A 83 3.62 26.58 -6.36
C SER A 83 4.36 27.10 -5.12
N ALA A 84 4.99 26.20 -4.36
CA ALA A 84 5.65 26.49 -3.07
C ALA A 84 6.90 25.60 -2.92
N PRO A 85 7.98 25.85 -3.69
CA PRO A 85 9.17 24.99 -3.72
C PRO A 85 9.91 24.91 -2.38
N GLU A 86 9.75 25.90 -1.51
CA GLU A 86 10.27 25.91 -0.14
C GLU A 86 9.54 24.95 0.81
N ASN A 87 8.36 24.46 0.43
CA ASN A 87 7.50 23.59 1.24
C ASN A 87 7.43 22.15 0.69
N LEU A 88 8.59 21.49 0.62
CA LEU A 88 8.74 20.12 0.11
C LEU A 88 7.80 19.13 0.84
N GLN A 89 7.74 19.20 2.17
CA GLN A 89 6.88 18.34 2.97
C GLN A 89 5.39 18.57 2.69
N GLY A 90 4.99 19.81 2.36
CA GLY A 90 3.63 20.15 1.95
C GLY A 90 3.26 19.49 0.63
N ALA A 91 4.18 19.49 -0.34
CA ALA A 91 4.00 18.80 -1.61
C ALA A 91 3.84 17.28 -1.44
N VAL A 92 4.72 16.64 -0.66
CA VAL A 92 4.61 15.21 -0.34
C VAL A 92 3.28 14.92 0.36
N SER A 93 2.89 15.74 1.34
CA SER A 93 1.62 15.59 2.06
C SER A 93 0.42 15.66 1.10
N ALA A 94 0.42 16.60 0.16
CA ALA A 94 -0.65 16.73 -0.83
C ALA A 94 -0.79 15.48 -1.71
N GLY A 95 0.33 14.89 -2.16
CA GLY A 95 0.30 13.63 -2.88
C GLY A 95 -0.22 12.47 -2.02
N LEU A 96 0.17 12.40 -0.75
CA LEU A 96 -0.27 11.34 0.16
C LEU A 96 -1.78 11.39 0.45
N LEU A 97 -2.40 12.58 0.43
CA LEU A 97 -3.86 12.73 0.56
C LEU A 97 -4.64 12.05 -0.57
N ALA A 98 -4.01 11.77 -1.72
CA ALA A 98 -4.61 11.03 -2.82
C ALA A 98 -4.57 9.50 -2.63
N VAL A 99 -3.88 8.99 -1.60
CA VAL A 99 -3.86 7.56 -1.26
C VAL A 99 -5.15 7.19 -0.52
N GLY A 100 -5.97 6.33 -1.13
CA GLY A 100 -7.30 6.04 -0.60
C GLY A 100 -7.95 4.80 -1.19
N SER A 101 -9.24 4.60 -0.93
CA SER A 101 -9.95 3.38 -1.31
C SER A 101 -9.99 3.14 -2.83
N SER A 102 -9.92 4.21 -3.64
CA SER A 102 -9.89 4.13 -5.10
C SER A 102 -8.48 3.90 -5.66
N PHE A 103 -7.44 4.31 -4.94
CA PHE A 103 -6.05 4.27 -5.40
C PHE A 103 -5.14 3.74 -4.30
N VAL A 104 -4.47 2.62 -4.57
CA VAL A 104 -3.48 1.96 -3.68
C VAL A 104 -4.09 1.34 -2.40
N GLY A 105 -5.16 1.91 -1.83
CA GLY A 105 -5.80 1.44 -0.59
C GLY A 105 -6.67 0.17 -0.73
N THR A 106 -6.83 -0.38 -1.93
CA THR A 106 -7.61 -1.60 -2.17
C THR A 106 -7.03 -2.85 -1.50
N MET A 107 -5.74 -2.83 -1.14
CA MET A 107 -5.08 -3.92 -0.41
C MET A 107 -5.69 -4.19 0.97
N GLU A 108 -6.06 -3.14 1.72
CA GLU A 108 -6.69 -3.32 3.04
C GLU A 108 -8.06 -3.98 2.89
N ASN A 109 -8.86 -3.53 1.92
CA ASN A 109 -10.17 -4.11 1.65
C ASN A 109 -10.05 -5.57 1.17
N CYS A 110 -9.04 -5.87 0.34
CA CYS A 110 -8.75 -7.23 -0.09
C CYS A 110 -8.36 -8.12 1.11
N SER A 111 -7.46 -7.65 1.98
CA SER A 111 -7.05 -8.38 3.18
C SER A 111 -8.23 -8.70 4.11
N ARG A 112 -9.20 -7.80 4.28
CA ARG A 112 -10.44 -8.10 5.04
C ARG A 112 -11.22 -9.27 4.44
N LEU A 113 -11.24 -9.40 3.11
CA LEU A 113 -11.88 -10.55 2.45
C LEU A 113 -11.07 -11.83 2.64
N LEU A 114 -9.73 -11.75 2.57
CA LEU A 114 -8.86 -12.90 2.82
C LEU A 114 -9.00 -13.41 4.26
N ASP A 115 -9.04 -12.51 5.24
CA ASP A 115 -9.24 -12.85 6.65
C ASP A 115 -10.57 -13.58 6.86
N ARG A 116 -11.64 -13.10 6.21
CA ARG A 116 -12.96 -13.74 6.25
C ARG A 116 -12.93 -15.16 5.69
N ILE A 117 -12.28 -15.35 4.54
CA ILE A 117 -12.14 -16.67 3.90
C ILE A 117 -11.37 -17.63 4.81
N MET A 118 -10.27 -17.18 5.41
CA MET A 118 -9.46 -18.01 6.30
C MET A 118 -10.14 -18.35 7.63
N ALA A 119 -11.08 -17.52 8.08
CA ALA A 119 -11.85 -17.73 9.31
C ALA A 119 -13.11 -18.60 9.11
N ALA A 120 -13.51 -18.85 7.86
CA ALA A 120 -14.71 -19.61 7.54
C ALA A 120 -14.50 -21.13 7.76
N GLU A 121 -15.57 -21.84 8.12
CA GLU A 121 -15.56 -23.31 8.21
C GLU A 121 -15.34 -23.95 6.82
N ASP A 122 -15.92 -23.35 5.78
CA ASP A 122 -15.70 -23.70 4.37
C ASP A 122 -15.15 -22.48 3.61
N PRO A 123 -13.82 -22.34 3.51
CA PRO A 123 -13.18 -21.22 2.82
C PRO A 123 -13.58 -21.08 1.35
N GLN A 124 -13.80 -22.21 0.66
CA GLN A 124 -14.17 -22.23 -0.75
C GLN A 124 -15.60 -21.71 -0.95
N ALA A 125 -16.53 -22.13 -0.10
CA ALA A 125 -17.90 -21.61 -0.12
C ALA A 125 -17.95 -20.11 0.21
N GLU A 126 -17.18 -19.65 1.21
CA GLU A 126 -17.12 -18.23 1.57
C GLU A 126 -16.53 -17.38 0.42
N ALA A 127 -15.47 -17.86 -0.23
CA ALA A 127 -14.87 -17.20 -1.40
C ALA A 127 -15.89 -17.04 -2.55
N ALA A 128 -16.66 -18.09 -2.85
CA ALA A 128 -17.73 -18.04 -3.86
C ALA A 128 -18.86 -17.08 -3.46
N ALA A 129 -19.25 -17.07 -2.18
CA ALA A 129 -20.27 -16.17 -1.65
C ALA A 129 -19.85 -14.70 -1.76
N ILE A 130 -18.60 -14.37 -1.42
CA ILE A 130 -18.02 -13.02 -1.56
C ILE A 130 -18.07 -12.58 -3.04
N ALA A 131 -17.60 -13.43 -3.95
CA ALA A 131 -17.59 -13.12 -5.38
C ALA A 131 -19.01 -12.87 -5.92
N GLN A 132 -19.97 -13.72 -5.55
CA GLN A 132 -21.36 -13.58 -5.96
C GLN A 132 -22.02 -12.33 -5.37
N HIS A 133 -21.70 -11.97 -4.12
CA HIS A 133 -22.17 -10.73 -3.49
C HIS A 133 -21.74 -9.50 -4.30
N HIS A 134 -20.45 -9.37 -4.63
CA HIS A 134 -19.94 -8.25 -5.41
C HIS A 134 -20.54 -8.19 -6.82
N LYS A 135 -20.73 -9.34 -7.48
CA LYS A 135 -21.42 -9.44 -8.77
C LYS A 135 -22.86 -8.92 -8.69
N THR A 136 -23.63 -9.36 -7.70
CA THR A 136 -25.02 -8.92 -7.49
C THR A 136 -25.09 -7.40 -7.25
N GLN A 137 -24.13 -6.85 -6.49
CA GLN A 137 -24.01 -5.42 -6.24
C GLN A 137 -23.42 -4.63 -7.43
N LYS A 138 -23.06 -5.29 -8.55
CA LYS A 138 -22.37 -4.69 -9.70
C LYS A 138 -21.13 -3.88 -9.30
N SER A 139 -20.41 -4.37 -8.29
CA SER A 139 -19.23 -3.72 -7.73
C SER A 139 -17.97 -4.53 -8.03
N ALA A 140 -16.82 -3.86 -8.09
CA ALA A 140 -15.54 -4.53 -8.24
C ALA A 140 -15.16 -5.25 -6.94
N VAL A 141 -14.55 -6.44 -7.07
CA VAL A 141 -13.99 -7.17 -5.94
C VAL A 141 -12.61 -6.56 -5.61
N PRO A 142 -12.37 -6.10 -4.37
CA PRO A 142 -11.07 -5.59 -3.96
C PRO A 142 -9.92 -6.57 -4.26
N GLY A 143 -8.86 -6.09 -4.90
CA GLY A 143 -7.70 -6.90 -5.32
C GLY A 143 -7.83 -7.51 -6.72
N PHE A 144 -8.95 -7.29 -7.42
CA PHE A 144 -9.23 -7.86 -8.74
C PHE A 144 -9.55 -6.79 -9.78
N GLY A 145 -9.21 -7.10 -11.03
CA GLY A 145 -9.37 -6.25 -12.20
C GLY A 145 -8.25 -5.22 -12.36
N HIS A 146 -7.92 -4.93 -13.61
CA HIS A 146 -7.02 -3.85 -13.99
C HIS A 146 -7.46 -3.28 -15.34
N HIS A 147 -7.39 -1.96 -15.51
CA HIS A 147 -7.79 -1.30 -16.76
C HIS A 147 -6.74 -1.51 -17.88
N LEU A 148 -5.44 -1.41 -17.54
CA LEU A 148 -4.32 -1.66 -18.46
C LEU A 148 -3.88 -3.13 -18.57
N HIS A 149 -3.60 -3.81 -17.45
CA HIS A 149 -2.98 -5.14 -17.46
C HIS A 149 -3.99 -6.28 -17.67
N LYS A 150 -3.97 -6.86 -18.89
CA LYS A 150 -4.75 -8.03 -19.28
C LYS A 150 -3.89 -8.92 -20.21
N PRO A 151 -3.96 -10.26 -20.10
CA PRO A 151 -4.83 -11.03 -19.20
C PRO A 151 -4.33 -11.12 -17.75
N VAL A 152 -3.08 -10.70 -17.45
CA VAL A 152 -2.48 -10.76 -16.11
C VAL A 152 -1.79 -9.45 -15.74
N ASP A 153 -1.73 -9.11 -14.45
CA ASP A 153 -0.86 -8.06 -13.91
C ASP A 153 0.51 -8.68 -13.60
N PRO A 154 1.58 -8.31 -14.33
CA PRO A 154 2.89 -8.94 -14.17
C PRO A 154 3.45 -8.75 -12.75
N ARG A 155 3.09 -7.66 -12.06
CA ARG A 155 3.55 -7.40 -10.69
C ARG A 155 2.88 -8.35 -9.71
N ALA A 156 1.57 -8.54 -9.85
CA ALA A 156 0.82 -9.47 -9.01
C ALA A 156 1.37 -10.89 -9.16
N TYR A 157 1.61 -11.31 -10.40
CA TYR A 157 2.19 -12.63 -10.69
C TYR A 157 3.58 -12.78 -10.05
N LYS A 158 4.47 -11.80 -10.22
CA LYS A 158 5.82 -11.88 -9.65
C LYS A 158 5.82 -11.85 -8.11
N LEU A 159 4.94 -11.05 -7.50
CA LEU A 159 4.78 -11.02 -6.04
C LEU A 159 4.35 -12.39 -5.51
N LEU A 160 3.34 -13.01 -6.11
CA LEU A 160 2.86 -14.33 -5.69
C LEU A 160 3.90 -15.43 -5.94
N GLU A 161 4.64 -15.37 -7.04
CA GLU A 161 5.78 -16.26 -7.31
C GLU A 161 6.83 -16.17 -6.20
N LEU A 162 7.25 -14.95 -5.83
CA LEU A 162 8.21 -14.73 -4.75
C LEU A 162 7.69 -15.24 -3.41
N GLY A 163 6.43 -14.94 -3.07
CA GLY A 163 5.81 -15.43 -1.83
C GLY A 163 5.73 -16.96 -1.77
N ARG A 164 5.42 -17.63 -2.88
CA ARG A 164 5.39 -19.11 -2.94
C ARG A 164 6.79 -19.74 -2.85
N ALA A 165 7.82 -19.03 -3.29
CA ALA A 165 9.20 -19.50 -3.22
C ALA A 165 9.82 -19.39 -1.81
N GLU A 166 9.20 -18.64 -0.89
CA GLU A 166 9.69 -18.44 0.47
C GLU A 166 9.24 -19.58 1.40
N PRO A 167 10.14 -20.46 1.87
CA PRO A 167 9.76 -21.63 2.67
C PRO A 167 9.28 -21.29 4.08
N GLU A 168 9.59 -20.08 4.56
CA GLU A 168 9.19 -19.58 5.88
C GLU A 168 7.73 -19.07 5.92
N LEU A 169 7.07 -18.94 4.75
CA LEU A 169 5.68 -18.51 4.66
C LEU A 169 4.72 -19.71 4.70
N ALA A 170 3.62 -19.56 5.42
CA ALA A 170 2.61 -20.62 5.53
C ALA A 170 1.74 -20.74 4.27
N GLY A 171 1.69 -19.69 3.46
CA GLY A 171 0.93 -19.60 2.20
C GLY A 171 -0.58 -19.55 2.40
N ARG A 172 -1.08 -19.27 3.62
CA ARG A 172 -2.52 -19.26 3.93
C ARG A 172 -3.27 -18.13 3.23
N HIS A 173 -2.73 -16.91 3.26
CA HIS A 173 -3.30 -15.75 2.60
C HIS A 173 -3.18 -15.84 1.08
N ILE A 174 -2.07 -16.39 0.58
CA ILE A 174 -1.89 -16.68 -0.86
C ILE A 174 -2.98 -17.65 -1.34
N ARG A 175 -3.18 -18.77 -0.63
CA ARG A 175 -4.25 -19.73 -0.96
C ARG A 175 -5.65 -19.12 -0.84
N ALA A 176 -5.90 -18.27 0.16
CA ALA A 176 -7.17 -17.56 0.29
C ALA A 176 -7.44 -16.63 -0.91
N LEU A 177 -6.40 -15.92 -1.39
CA LEU A 177 -6.49 -15.07 -2.57
C LEU A 177 -6.76 -15.89 -3.84
N GLU A 178 -6.13 -17.06 -3.97
CA GLU A 178 -6.35 -17.99 -5.10
C GLU A 178 -7.76 -18.58 -5.09
N MET A 179 -8.28 -18.96 -3.91
CA MET A 179 -9.68 -19.39 -3.75
C MET A 179 -10.65 -18.28 -4.13
N LEU A 180 -10.40 -17.06 -3.68
CA LEU A 180 -11.19 -15.90 -4.08
C LEU A 180 -11.10 -15.66 -5.59
N SER A 181 -9.92 -15.80 -6.19
CA SER A 181 -9.74 -15.69 -7.64
C SER A 181 -10.60 -16.68 -8.40
N ALA A 182 -10.62 -17.95 -7.98
CA ALA A 182 -11.47 -18.96 -8.60
C ALA A 182 -12.97 -18.64 -8.47
N GLY A 183 -13.40 -18.16 -7.30
CA GLY A 183 -14.77 -17.70 -7.07
C GLY A 183 -15.15 -16.50 -7.94
N VAL A 184 -14.24 -15.52 -8.07
CA VAL A 184 -14.42 -14.32 -8.91
C VAL A 184 -14.53 -14.69 -10.38
N ASP A 185 -13.67 -15.60 -10.86
CA ASP A 185 -13.70 -16.07 -12.25
C ASP A 185 -15.00 -16.81 -12.56
N ALA A 186 -15.43 -17.69 -11.67
CA ALA A 186 -16.69 -18.43 -11.80
C ALA A 186 -17.90 -17.48 -11.80
N ALA A 187 -17.93 -16.50 -10.89
CA ALA A 187 -18.98 -15.50 -10.85
C ALA A 187 -18.99 -14.64 -12.13
N ALA A 188 -17.82 -14.21 -12.62
CA ALA A 188 -17.72 -13.40 -13.82
C ALA A 188 -17.96 -14.18 -15.13
N GLY A 189 -17.82 -15.51 -15.11
CA GLY A 189 -17.86 -16.36 -16.30
C GLY A 189 -16.62 -16.22 -17.20
N ARG A 190 -15.55 -15.61 -16.70
CA ARG A 190 -14.28 -15.40 -17.41
C ARG A 190 -13.17 -15.09 -16.40
N PRO A 191 -11.88 -15.26 -16.78
CA PRO A 191 -10.77 -14.83 -15.94
C PRO A 191 -10.79 -13.34 -15.62
N ILE A 192 -10.59 -13.01 -14.35
CA ILE A 192 -10.40 -11.67 -13.81
C ILE A 192 -9.00 -11.58 -13.18
N THR A 193 -8.19 -10.67 -13.72
CA THR A 193 -6.83 -10.40 -13.25
C THR A 193 -6.78 -10.11 -11.75
N ILE A 194 -5.93 -10.82 -11.00
CA ILE A 194 -5.47 -10.35 -9.69
C ILE A 194 -4.56 -9.13 -9.92
N ASN A 195 -4.87 -8.00 -9.30
CA ASN A 195 -4.04 -6.80 -9.42
C ASN A 195 -2.94 -6.76 -8.35
N ALA A 196 -1.96 -5.87 -8.53
CA ALA A 196 -0.84 -5.73 -7.61
C ALA A 196 -1.26 -5.59 -6.14
N THR A 197 -2.31 -4.81 -5.84
CA THR A 197 -2.77 -4.61 -4.45
C THR A 197 -3.38 -5.86 -3.82
N GLY A 198 -3.98 -6.76 -4.62
CA GLY A 198 -4.45 -8.06 -4.14
C GLY A 198 -3.31 -8.98 -3.74
N ALA A 199 -2.27 -9.06 -4.58
CA ALA A 199 -1.05 -9.81 -4.25
C ALA A 199 -0.33 -9.22 -3.02
N VAL A 200 -0.22 -7.90 -2.93
CA VAL A 200 0.32 -7.20 -1.76
C VAL A 200 -0.46 -7.54 -0.49
N ALA A 201 -1.80 -7.56 -0.55
CA ALA A 201 -2.63 -7.92 0.60
C ALA A 201 -2.33 -9.33 1.10
N ALA A 202 -2.19 -10.29 0.19
CA ALA A 202 -1.81 -11.65 0.56
C ALA A 202 -0.43 -11.71 1.21
N LEU A 203 0.58 -11.08 0.61
CA LEU A 203 1.95 -11.14 1.12
C LEU A 203 2.13 -10.43 2.47
N LEU A 204 1.54 -9.25 2.65
CA LEU A 204 1.57 -8.56 3.95
C LEU A 204 0.85 -9.38 5.03
N GLY A 205 -0.22 -10.08 4.65
CA GLY A 205 -0.89 -11.04 5.52
C GLY A 205 0.02 -12.21 5.93
N GLU A 206 0.79 -12.80 5.00
CA GLU A 206 1.73 -13.89 5.30
C GLU A 206 2.79 -13.53 6.34
N ILE A 207 3.19 -12.26 6.40
CA ILE A 207 4.16 -11.76 7.38
C ILE A 207 3.50 -11.18 8.64
N GLY A 208 2.17 -11.33 8.76
CA GLY A 208 1.40 -10.97 9.95
C GLY A 208 1.19 -9.48 10.13
N VAL A 209 1.18 -8.69 9.06
CA VAL A 209 0.78 -7.28 9.12
C VAL A 209 -0.74 -7.22 9.36
N PRO A 210 -1.21 -6.56 10.43
CA PRO A 210 -2.64 -6.43 10.68
C PRO A 210 -3.33 -5.62 9.57
N THR A 211 -4.52 -6.06 9.17
CA THR A 211 -5.32 -5.46 8.11
C THR A 211 -5.49 -3.96 8.26
N GLY A 212 -5.79 -3.49 9.49
CA GLY A 212 -5.99 -2.07 9.79
C GLY A 212 -4.76 -1.17 9.61
N VAL A 213 -3.55 -1.74 9.50
CA VAL A 213 -2.32 -0.96 9.28
C VAL A 213 -1.69 -1.19 7.91
N MET A 214 -2.21 -2.12 7.09
CA MET A 214 -1.65 -2.45 5.77
C MET A 214 -1.49 -1.23 4.88
N ARG A 215 -2.50 -0.33 4.87
CA ARG A 215 -2.44 0.92 4.08
C ARG A 215 -1.24 1.80 4.46
N GLY A 216 -0.73 1.70 5.69
CA GLY A 216 0.48 2.39 6.12
C GLY A 216 1.70 2.04 5.26
N PHE A 217 1.83 0.81 4.78
CA PHE A 217 2.93 0.41 3.90
C PHE A 217 2.85 1.10 2.53
N ALA A 218 1.65 1.27 1.99
CA ALA A 218 1.43 2.06 0.80
C ALA A 218 1.80 3.53 1.00
N VAL A 219 1.41 4.12 2.14
CA VAL A 219 1.77 5.52 2.49
C VAL A 219 3.28 5.69 2.59
N ILE A 220 3.97 4.78 3.29
CA ILE A 220 5.44 4.79 3.44
C ILE A 220 6.13 4.68 2.09
N SER A 221 5.74 3.70 1.29
CA SER A 221 6.29 3.49 -0.05
C SER A 221 6.05 4.68 -0.98
N ARG A 222 4.82 5.22 -0.99
CA ARG A 222 4.47 6.39 -1.81
C ARG A 222 5.21 7.63 -1.36
N ALA A 223 5.45 7.84 -0.06
CA ALA A 223 6.23 8.99 0.39
C ALA A 223 7.64 9.00 -0.23
N ALA A 224 8.30 7.84 -0.32
CA ALA A 224 9.60 7.72 -1.00
C ALA A 224 9.51 8.08 -2.49
N GLY A 225 8.51 7.55 -3.21
CA GLY A 225 8.28 7.88 -4.62
C GLY A 225 7.95 9.35 -4.87
N LEU A 226 7.17 9.98 -3.99
CA LEU A 226 6.83 11.39 -4.08
C LEU A 226 8.04 12.31 -3.85
N VAL A 227 8.96 11.95 -2.96
CA VAL A 227 10.24 12.65 -2.85
C VAL A 227 11.04 12.52 -4.15
N ALA A 228 11.07 11.34 -4.77
CA ALA A 228 11.73 11.15 -6.07
C ALA A 228 11.07 12.01 -7.18
N HIS A 229 9.75 12.15 -7.18
CA HIS A 229 9.06 13.05 -8.10
C HIS A 229 9.47 14.51 -7.92
N ILE A 230 9.72 14.97 -6.69
CA ILE A 230 10.21 16.33 -6.40
C ILE A 230 11.65 16.50 -6.88
N VAL A 231 12.52 15.51 -6.66
CA VAL A 231 13.89 15.53 -7.17
C VAL A 231 13.91 15.62 -8.70
N GLU A 232 13.06 14.86 -9.39
CA GLU A 232 12.92 14.98 -10.84
C GLU A 232 12.35 16.35 -11.23
N GLU A 233 11.37 16.87 -10.49
CA GLU A 233 10.77 18.19 -10.74
C GLU A 233 11.77 19.35 -10.58
N GLN A 234 12.80 19.20 -9.73
CA GLN A 234 13.91 20.15 -9.60
C GLN A 234 14.82 20.18 -10.83
N GLN A 235 14.92 19.07 -11.56
CA GLN A 235 15.81 18.92 -12.72
C GLN A 235 15.07 19.15 -14.04
N SER A 236 13.82 18.68 -14.12
CA SER A 236 12.94 18.77 -15.28
C SER A 236 11.54 19.21 -14.81
N PRO A 237 11.33 20.53 -14.62
CA PRO A 237 10.06 21.04 -14.14
C PRO A 237 8.91 20.73 -15.11
N SER A 238 7.84 20.13 -14.59
CA SER A 238 6.65 19.74 -15.34
C SER A 238 5.36 20.39 -14.81
N GLY A 239 5.36 20.93 -13.59
CA GLY A 239 4.18 21.50 -12.92
C GLY A 239 3.48 22.58 -13.76
N ARG A 240 4.25 23.49 -14.37
CA ARG A 240 3.69 24.56 -15.21
C ARG A 240 3.02 23.98 -16.46
N PHE A 241 3.68 23.01 -17.09
CA PHE A 241 3.13 22.31 -18.25
C PHE A 241 1.85 21.56 -17.90
N ILE A 242 1.80 20.90 -16.74
CA ILE A 242 0.60 20.22 -16.23
C ILE A 242 -0.55 21.23 -16.07
N TRP A 243 -0.31 22.36 -15.42
CA TRP A 243 -1.31 23.43 -15.27
C TRP A 243 -1.80 23.91 -16.64
N ASP A 244 -0.90 24.39 -17.49
CA ASP A 244 -1.27 24.94 -18.80
C ASP A 244 -2.06 23.89 -19.62
N THR A 245 -1.67 22.62 -19.59
CA THR A 245 -2.41 21.52 -20.26
C THR A 245 -3.85 21.40 -19.77
N VAL A 246 -4.07 21.44 -18.46
CA VAL A 246 -5.42 21.35 -17.87
C VAL A 246 -6.26 22.57 -18.24
N GLU A 247 -5.68 23.77 -18.21
CA GLU A 247 -6.36 25.02 -18.60
C GLU A 247 -6.81 24.98 -20.06
N HIS A 248 -5.97 24.49 -20.97
CA HIS A 248 -6.34 24.37 -22.39
C HIS A 248 -7.34 23.24 -22.67
N ALA A 249 -7.29 22.14 -21.92
CA ALA A 249 -8.14 20.98 -22.15
C ALA A 249 -9.57 21.15 -21.61
N ILE A 250 -9.79 22.08 -20.67
CA ILE A 250 -11.08 22.31 -20.02
C ILE A 250 -11.62 23.69 -20.45
N PRO A 251 -12.51 23.75 -21.47
CA PRO A 251 -12.99 25.02 -21.99
C PRO A 251 -13.90 25.74 -20.99
N TYR A 252 -13.77 27.07 -20.93
CA TYR A 252 -14.70 27.92 -20.19
C TYR A 252 -15.95 28.19 -21.03
N VAL A 253 -17.14 27.97 -20.45
CA VAL A 253 -18.43 27.99 -21.17
C VAL A 253 -19.28 29.25 -20.91
N GLY A 254 -18.72 30.28 -20.27
CA GLY A 254 -19.41 31.55 -19.96
C GLY A 254 -19.10 32.70 -20.93
N GLU A 255 -19.85 33.81 -20.81
CA GLU A 255 -19.57 35.05 -21.55
C GLU A 255 -18.17 35.56 -21.19
N GLY A 256 -17.33 35.78 -22.20
CA GLY A 256 -15.92 36.18 -22.05
C GLY A 256 -14.89 35.06 -22.17
N GLY A 257 -15.30 33.80 -22.39
CA GLY A 257 -14.37 32.71 -22.73
C GLY A 257 -13.70 32.90 -24.09
N ARG A 258 -12.41 32.57 -24.17
CA ARG A 258 -11.76 32.23 -25.45
C ARG A 258 -12.16 30.81 -25.86
#